data_AF-A0A0J6NS19-F1
#
_entry.id   AF-A0A0J6NS19-F1
#
_cell.length_a   1.000
_cell.length_b   1.000
_cell.length_c   1.000
_cell.angle_alpha   90.00
_cell.angle_beta   90.00
_cell.angle_gamma   90.00
#
_symmetry.space_group_name_H-M   'P 1'
#
loop_
_entity.id
_entity.type
_entity.pdbx_description
1 polymer ?
#
loop_
_entity_poly.entity_id
_entity_poly.type
_entity_poly.pdbx_seq_one_letter_code
_entity_poly.pdbx_strand_id
1 'polypeptide(L)'
;MESHLPVIEQLKQLNQDLLHAQPDQTILSQLSQQLTQQCAELDACLLQGLMDLRAAHTGLQAILTLLQRRDEPLLFNSDEAVALLEPVHQRLSHGLGRINRLV
;
A
#
# COMPACT_ATOMS: atom_id res chain seq x y z
N MET A 1 3.72 16.80 -16.63
CA MET A 1 3.03 15.79 -15.79
C MET A 1 3.24 14.46 -16.50
N GLU A 2 4.27 13.72 -16.11
CA GLU A 2 4.48 12.36 -16.62
C GLU A 2 3.34 11.51 -16.07
N SER A 3 2.38 11.19 -16.93
CA SER A 3 1.33 10.23 -16.63
C SER A 3 1.97 8.84 -16.58
N HIS A 4 2.65 8.53 -15.47
CA HIS A 4 3.12 7.19 -15.21
C HIS A 4 1.90 6.28 -15.14
N LEU A 5 1.85 5.29 -16.04
CA LEU A 5 0.87 4.21 -16.00
C LEU A 5 0.88 3.58 -14.60
N PRO A 6 -0.28 3.17 -14.05
CA PRO A 6 -0.32 2.37 -12.83
C PRO A 6 0.62 1.16 -12.93
N VAL A 7 1.20 0.74 -11.82
CA VAL A 7 2.18 -0.38 -11.80
C VAL A 7 1.60 -1.65 -12.44
N ILE A 8 0.30 -1.90 -12.24
CA ILE A 8 -0.40 -3.02 -12.89
C ILE A 8 -0.41 -2.90 -14.41
N GLU A 9 -0.59 -1.71 -14.96
CA GLU A 9 -0.58 -1.48 -16.42
C GLU A 9 0.84 -1.63 -16.99
N GLN A 10 1.87 -1.20 -16.25
CA GLN A 10 3.27 -1.43 -16.64
C GLN A 10 3.61 -2.93 -16.69
N LEU A 11 3.13 -3.71 -15.71
CA LEU A 11 3.28 -5.16 -15.68
C LEU A 11 2.54 -5.86 -16.84
N LYS A 12 1.34 -5.40 -17.18
CA LYS A 12 0.60 -5.90 -18.35
C LYS A 12 1.37 -5.65 -19.64
N GLN A 13 1.95 -4.46 -19.80
CA GLN A 13 2.76 -4.13 -20.96
C GLN A 13 4.01 -5.01 -21.05
N LEU A 14 4.76 -5.17 -19.95
CA LEU A 14 5.94 -6.04 -19.92
C LEU A 14 5.60 -7.50 -20.26
N ASN A 15 4.45 -7.98 -19.81
CA ASN A 15 4.00 -9.34 -20.14
C ASN A 15 3.68 -9.47 -21.64
N GLN A 16 3.01 -8.47 -22.23
CA GLN A 16 2.76 -8.44 -23.68
C GLN A 16 4.07 -8.35 -24.49
N ASP A 17 5.00 -7.50 -24.08
CA ASP A 17 6.29 -7.34 -24.75
C ASP A 17 7.09 -8.66 -24.73
N LEU A 18 7.02 -9.41 -23.64
CA LEU A 18 7.64 -10.73 -23.52
C LEU A 18 6.98 -11.76 -24.46
N LEU A 19 5.64 -11.74 -24.57
CA LEU A 19 4.90 -12.62 -25.49
C LEU A 19 5.17 -12.30 -26.97
N HIS A 20 5.47 -11.05 -27.29
CA HIS A 20 5.76 -10.58 -28.65
C HIS A 20 7.25 -10.55 -28.99
N ALA A 21 8.13 -10.80 -28.02
CA ALA A 21 9.55 -10.88 -28.24
C ALA A 21 9.88 -12.03 -29.20
N GLN A 22 10.46 -11.67 -30.35
CA GLN A 22 11.09 -12.61 -31.28
C GLN A 22 12.26 -13.34 -30.58
N PRO A 23 12.80 -14.46 -31.13
CA PRO A 23 13.77 -15.32 -30.44
C PRO A 23 15.18 -14.71 -30.17
N ASP A 24 15.26 -13.40 -29.97
CA ASP A 24 16.41 -12.75 -29.38
C ASP A 24 16.48 -13.07 -27.87
N GLN A 25 17.35 -14.01 -27.54
CA GLN A 25 17.58 -14.47 -26.17
C GLN A 25 18.02 -13.35 -25.23
N THR A 26 18.67 -12.29 -25.74
CA THR A 26 19.12 -11.18 -24.90
C THR A 26 17.95 -10.31 -24.46
N ILE A 27 17.03 -9.99 -25.38
CA ILE A 27 15.82 -9.22 -25.11
C ILE A 27 14.90 -10.01 -24.16
N LEU A 28 14.71 -11.31 -24.42
CA LEU A 28 13.90 -12.18 -23.55
C LEU A 28 14.44 -12.23 -22.11
N SER A 29 15.76 -12.34 -21.95
CA SER A 29 16.39 -12.35 -20.62
C SER A 29 16.19 -11.02 -19.89
N GLN A 30 16.32 -9.89 -20.59
CA GLN A 30 16.13 -8.56 -20.01
C GLN A 30 14.68 -8.33 -19.60
N LEU A 31 13.72 -8.65 -20.47
CA LEU A 31 12.29 -8.52 -20.18
C LEU A 31 11.87 -9.43 -19.01
N SER A 32 12.40 -10.65 -18.95
CA SER A 32 12.14 -11.57 -17.83
C SER A 32 12.68 -11.04 -16.50
N GLN A 33 13.88 -10.46 -16.50
CA GLN A 33 14.47 -9.84 -15.31
C GLN A 33 13.65 -8.61 -14.86
N GLN A 34 13.25 -7.75 -15.81
CA GLN A 34 12.42 -6.58 -15.52
C GLN A 34 11.06 -6.99 -14.95
N LEU A 35 10.41 -8.01 -15.52
CA LEU A 35 9.14 -8.52 -15.02
C LEU A 35 9.28 -9.09 -13.60
N THR A 36 10.34 -9.85 -13.34
CA THR A 36 10.62 -10.40 -12.00
C THR A 36 10.82 -9.29 -10.97
N GLN A 37 11.60 -8.26 -11.33
CA GLN A 37 11.85 -7.12 -10.46
C GLN A 37 10.56 -6.33 -10.19
N GLN A 38 9.77 -6.05 -11.23
CA GLN A 38 8.49 -5.33 -11.07
C GLN A 38 7.48 -6.11 -10.22
N CYS A 39 7.41 -7.44 -10.36
CA CYS A 39 6.60 -8.27 -9.46
C CYS A 39 7.07 -8.17 -8.00
N ALA A 40 8.37 -8.25 -7.75
CA ALA A 40 8.91 -8.13 -6.39
C ALA A 40 8.65 -6.75 -5.77
N GLU A 41 8.78 -5.68 -6.55
CA GLU A 41 8.45 -4.31 -6.13
C GLU A 41 6.96 -4.15 -5.83
N LEU A 42 6.09 -4.75 -6.65
CA LEU A 42 4.65 -4.79 -6.42
C LEU A 42 4.30 -5.51 -5.13
N ASP A 43 4.85 -6.71 -4.91
CA ASP A 43 4.62 -7.51 -3.71
C ASP A 43 5.08 -6.77 -2.45
N ALA A 44 6.25 -6.14 -2.50
CA ALA A 44 6.75 -5.33 -1.38
C ALA A 44 5.84 -4.12 -1.09
N CYS A 45 5.37 -3.44 -2.14
CA CYS A 45 4.46 -2.30 -2.01
C CYS A 45 3.11 -2.73 -1.41
N LEU A 46 2.53 -3.82 -1.91
CA LEU A 46 1.28 -4.40 -1.41
C LEU A 46 1.42 -4.83 0.05
N LEU A 47 2.45 -5.59 0.38
CA LEU A 47 2.70 -6.05 1.74
C LEU A 47 2.81 -4.86 2.69
N GLN A 48 3.56 -3.83 2.33
CA GLN A 48 3.72 -2.68 3.19
C GLN A 48 2.44 -1.84 3.32
N GLY A 49 1.68 -1.68 2.22
CA GLY A 49 0.36 -1.05 2.27
C GLY A 49 -0.61 -1.79 3.20
N LEU A 50 -0.64 -3.12 3.13
CA LEU A 50 -1.47 -3.96 4.01
C LEU A 50 -1.03 -3.88 5.47
N MET A 51 0.29 -3.85 5.74
CA MET A 51 0.82 -3.66 7.09
C MET A 51 0.39 -2.31 7.69
N ASP A 52 0.45 -1.23 6.90
CA ASP A 52 0.02 0.10 7.33
C ASP A 52 -1.49 0.12 7.64
N LEU A 53 -2.32 -0.47 6.77
CA LEU A 53 -3.77 -0.61 7.02
C LEU A 53 -4.07 -1.45 8.26
N ARG A 54 -3.34 -2.55 8.47
CA ARG A 54 -3.50 -3.41 9.65
C ARG A 54 -3.12 -2.66 10.93
N ALA A 55 -2.04 -1.87 10.89
CA ALA A 55 -1.63 -1.04 12.01
C ALA A 55 -2.70 0.01 12.35
N ALA A 56 -3.25 0.69 11.35
CA ALA A 56 -4.36 1.63 11.54
C ALA A 56 -5.60 0.97 12.15
N HIS A 57 -6.02 -0.18 11.62
CA HIS A 57 -7.14 -0.95 12.14
C HIS A 57 -6.93 -1.32 13.62
N THR A 58 -5.73 -1.81 13.95
CA THR A 58 -5.38 -2.17 15.33
C THR A 58 -5.40 -0.94 16.25
N GLY A 59 -4.91 0.21 15.77
CA GLY A 59 -5.00 1.48 16.49
C GLY A 59 -6.44 1.91 16.77
N LEU A 60 -7.32 1.84 15.77
CA LEU A 60 -8.75 2.12 15.95
C LEU A 60 -9.41 1.19 16.95
N GLN A 61 -9.10 -0.11 16.90
CA GLN A 61 -9.61 -1.08 17.88
C GLN A 61 -9.15 -0.75 19.30
N ALA A 62 -7.88 -0.34 19.48
CA ALA A 62 -7.38 0.08 20.79
C ALA A 62 -8.12 1.33 21.29
N ILE A 63 -8.33 2.32 20.43
CA ILE A 63 -9.09 3.55 20.77
C ILE A 63 -10.53 3.21 21.16
N LEU A 64 -11.22 2.38 20.37
CA LEU A 64 -12.57 1.92 20.69
C LEU A 64 -12.61 1.17 22.01
N THR A 65 -11.64 0.29 22.26
CA THR A 65 -11.53 -0.45 23.53
C THR A 65 -11.38 0.51 24.70
N LEU A 66 -10.55 1.56 24.57
CA LEU A 66 -10.41 2.59 25.60
C LEU A 66 -11.74 3.30 25.84
N LEU A 67 -12.39 3.80 24.78
CA LEU A 67 -13.67 4.51 24.87
C LEU A 67 -14.82 3.66 25.43
N GLN A 68 -14.75 2.34 25.27
CA GLN A 68 -15.75 1.40 25.78
C GLN A 68 -15.51 0.99 27.25
N ARG A 69 -14.39 1.40 27.88
CA ARG A 69 -14.15 1.12 29.29
C ARG A 69 -15.23 1.81 30.13
N ARG A 70 -15.99 1.00 30.87
CA ARG A 70 -17.17 1.45 31.62
C ARG A 70 -16.85 1.98 33.02
N ASP A 71 -15.62 1.77 33.48
CA ASP A 71 -15.22 2.05 34.86
C ASP A 71 -14.99 3.55 35.10
N GLU A 72 -14.55 4.29 34.07
CA GLU A 72 -14.40 5.76 34.11
C GLU A 72 -14.74 6.35 32.73
N PRO A 73 -15.61 7.38 32.64
CA PRO A 73 -15.84 8.08 31.38
C PRO A 73 -14.56 8.80 30.96
N LEU A 74 -13.94 8.36 29.86
CA LEU A 74 -12.86 9.10 29.23
C LEU A 74 -13.43 10.39 28.64
N LEU A 75 -13.17 11.50 29.31
CA LEU A 75 -13.48 12.84 28.83
C LEU A 75 -12.29 13.35 28.04
N PHE A 76 -12.29 13.12 26.73
CA PHE A 76 -11.33 13.76 25.84
C PHE A 76 -11.87 15.12 25.42
N ASN A 77 -11.04 16.16 25.50
CA ASN A 77 -11.30 17.38 24.74
C ASN A 77 -11.01 17.14 23.23
N SER A 78 -11.37 18.11 22.39
CA SER A 78 -11.22 17.96 20.94
C SER A 78 -9.76 17.77 20.50
N ASP A 79 -8.81 18.44 21.16
CA ASP A 79 -7.39 18.35 20.81
C ASP A 79 -6.81 16.98 21.18
N GLU A 80 -7.19 16.44 22.34
CA GLU A 80 -6.81 15.09 22.78
C GLU A 80 -7.38 14.00 21.87
N ALA A 81 -8.64 14.17 21.43
CA ALA A 81 -9.25 13.24 20.48
C ALA A 81 -8.54 13.25 19.12
N VAL A 82 -8.11 14.43 18.64
CA VAL A 82 -7.33 14.55 17.40
C VAL A 82 -5.96 13.90 17.57
N ALA A 83 -5.24 14.19 18.66
CA ALA A 83 -3.93 13.60 18.93
C ALA A 83 -3.97 12.07 18.99
N LEU A 84 -5.07 11.51 19.52
CA LEU A 84 -5.28 10.06 19.58
C LEU A 84 -5.52 9.43 18.20
N LEU A 85 -6.23 10.13 17.31
CA LEU A 85 -6.58 9.65 15.97
C LEU A 85 -5.50 9.92 14.91
N GLU A 86 -4.61 10.89 15.14
CA GLU A 86 -3.61 11.30 14.16
C GLU A 86 -2.69 10.15 13.69
N PRO A 87 -2.13 9.30 14.57
CA PRO A 87 -1.30 8.18 14.13
C PRO A 87 -2.06 7.16 13.27
N VAL A 88 -3.35 6.94 13.55
CA VAL A 88 -4.22 6.08 12.75
C VAL A 88 -4.40 6.69 11.36
N HIS A 89 -4.72 7.98 11.31
CA HIS A 89 -4.93 8.69 10.04
C HIS A 89 -3.67 8.65 9.17
N GLN A 90 -2.49 8.88 9.75
CA GLN A 90 -1.21 8.79 9.03
C GLN A 90 -1.00 7.40 8.44
N ARG A 91 -1.26 6.33 9.21
CA ARG A 91 -1.14 4.94 8.72
C ARG A 91 -2.15 4.62 7.62
N LEU A 92 -3.40 5.06 7.74
CA LEU A 92 -4.41 4.91 6.68
C LEU A 92 -3.98 5.63 5.40
N SER A 93 -3.56 6.88 5.52
CA SER A 93 -3.11 7.71 4.40
C SER A 93 -1.93 7.07 3.67
N HIS A 94 -0.93 6.59 4.42
CA HIS A 94 0.23 5.90 3.84
C HIS A 94 -0.16 4.56 3.18
N GLY A 95 -0.95 3.73 3.86
CA GLY A 95 -1.36 2.43 3.34
C GLY A 95 -2.19 2.55 2.06
N LEU A 96 -3.20 3.42 2.07
CA LEU A 96 -4.03 3.71 0.90
C LEU A 96 -3.21 4.37 -0.21
N GLY A 97 -2.33 5.31 0.13
CA GLY A 97 -1.46 5.97 -0.85
C GLY A 97 -0.54 4.99 -1.58
N ARG A 98 -0.04 3.95 -0.90
CA ARG A 98 0.74 2.87 -1.53
C ARG A 98 -0.12 2.03 -2.46
N ILE A 99 -1.29 1.58 -2.00
CA ILE A 99 -2.20 0.73 -2.79
C ILE A 99 -2.73 1.48 -4.03
N ASN A 100 -3.11 2.75 -3.87
CA ASN A 100 -3.63 3.57 -4.96
C ASN A 100 -2.59 3.85 -6.05
N ARG A 101 -1.29 3.71 -5.78
CA ARG A 101 -0.26 3.81 -6.84
C ARG A 101 -0.19 2.57 -7.72
N LEU A 102 -0.76 1.46 -7.27
CA LEU A 102 -0.74 0.20 -7.99
C LEU A 102 -1.87 0.11 -9.02
N VAL A 103 -2.97 0.83 -8.79
CA VAL A 103 -4.26 0.76 -9.52
C VAL A 103 -4.44 1.97 -10.42
#